data_AF-A0A1E3VW94-F1
#
_entry.id   AF-A0A1E3VW94-F1
#
_cell.length_a   1.000
_cell.length_b   1.000
_cell.length_c   1.000
_cell.angle_alpha   90.00
_cell.angle_beta   90.00
_cell.angle_gamma   90.00
#
_symmetry.space_group_name_H-M   'P 1'
#
loop_
_entity.id
_entity.type
_entity.pdbx_description
1 polymer ?
#
loop_
_entity_poly.entity_id
_entity_poly.type
_entity_poly.pdbx_seq_one_letter_code
_entity_poly.pdbx_strand_id
1 'polypeptide(L)'
;MRAIGIAKYISAACFCATVALPLPASAEVEGACSKAVGTFLTTNELDNNGRAGTSRSLLVLTNGGHALRFDSDEESAAMDTRPFGNSAGSWRCDGVDDDGTVRLTVTTLDFTYANAEGDTGQIARIDATGTYVPETETMTLNAVLAFLPLNAEAQSADALSTAPSKILITLTGKRIDLPNAP
;
A
#
# COMPACT_ATOMS: atom_id res chain seq x y z
N MET A 1 -9.48 -49.04 -60.88
CA MET A 1 -8.45 -48.65 -59.90
C MET A 1 -8.36 -47.12 -59.90
N ARG A 2 -8.56 -46.51 -58.71
CA ARG A 2 -8.03 -45.23 -58.15
C ARG A 2 -7.99 -43.98 -59.08
N ALA A 3 -8.85 -42.99 -58.81
CA ALA A 3 -8.60 -41.74 -58.05
C ALA A 3 -7.77 -40.70 -58.85
N ILE A 4 -8.19 -39.44 -58.99
CA ILE A 4 -7.87 -38.33 -58.07
C ILE A 4 -8.84 -37.17 -58.33
N GLY A 5 -9.56 -36.72 -57.30
CA GLY A 5 -10.26 -35.44 -57.28
C GLY A 5 -9.71 -34.60 -56.14
N ILE A 6 -9.05 -33.49 -56.45
CA ILE A 6 -8.45 -32.57 -55.48
C ILE A 6 -9.50 -31.50 -55.16
N ALA A 7 -10.09 -31.55 -53.96
CA ALA A 7 -10.92 -30.47 -53.44
C ALA A 7 -10.06 -29.51 -52.59
N LYS A 8 -9.98 -28.25 -53.03
CA LYS A 8 -9.38 -27.14 -52.28
C LYS A 8 -10.33 -26.72 -51.15
N TYR A 9 -9.88 -26.82 -49.90
CA TYR A 9 -10.53 -26.17 -48.76
C TYR A 9 -9.94 -24.76 -48.58
N ILE A 10 -10.81 -23.74 -48.68
CA ILE A 10 -10.49 -22.36 -48.29
C ILE A 10 -10.93 -22.22 -46.83
N SER A 11 -9.98 -22.16 -45.90
CA SER A 11 -10.24 -21.82 -44.50
C SER A 11 -10.44 -20.31 -44.38
N ALA A 12 -11.64 -19.89 -43.99
CA ALA A 12 -11.90 -18.52 -43.56
C ALA A 12 -11.36 -18.33 -42.13
N ALA A 13 -10.33 -17.50 -41.98
CA ALA A 13 -9.84 -17.07 -40.68
C ALA A 13 -10.77 -15.99 -40.12
N CYS A 14 -11.50 -16.33 -39.06
CA CYS A 14 -12.31 -15.39 -38.29
C CYS A 14 -11.37 -14.60 -37.36
N PHE A 15 -11.04 -13.36 -37.74
CA PHE A 15 -10.35 -12.41 -36.87
C PHE A 15 -11.34 -11.93 -35.81
N CYS A 16 -11.29 -12.52 -34.61
CA CYS A 16 -11.92 -11.93 -33.44
C CYS A 16 -11.14 -10.67 -33.07
N ALA A 17 -11.71 -9.50 -33.38
CA ALA A 17 -11.24 -8.23 -32.83
C ALA A 17 -11.43 -8.26 -31.31
N THR A 18 -10.33 -8.34 -30.56
CA THR A 18 -10.32 -8.07 -29.12
C THR A 18 -10.65 -6.59 -28.93
N VAL A 19 -11.90 -6.33 -28.56
CA VAL A 19 -12.31 -5.01 -28.05
C VAL A 19 -11.51 -4.78 -26.77
N ALA A 20 -10.52 -3.88 -26.84
CA ALA A 20 -9.82 -3.37 -25.69
C ALA A 20 -10.83 -2.55 -24.87
N LEU A 21 -11.53 -3.21 -23.94
CA LEU A 21 -12.31 -2.50 -22.93
C LEU A 21 -11.32 -1.65 -22.12
N PRO A 22 -11.57 -0.33 -21.95
CA PRO A 22 -10.76 0.47 -21.05
C PRO A 22 -10.79 -0.17 -19.67
N LEU A 23 -9.62 -0.40 -19.08
CA LEU A 23 -9.50 -0.80 -17.69
C LEU A 23 -10.36 0.16 -16.87
N PRO A 24 -11.25 -0.32 -15.99
CA PRO A 24 -12.05 0.57 -15.16
C PRO A 24 -11.06 1.48 -14.41
N ALA A 25 -11.24 2.79 -14.54
CA ALA A 25 -10.64 3.73 -13.61
C ALA A 25 -10.91 3.20 -12.20
N SER A 26 -9.88 3.20 -11.34
CA SER A 26 -9.99 2.73 -9.94
C SER A 26 -11.32 3.20 -9.37
N ALA A 27 -12.22 2.27 -9.05
CA ALA A 27 -13.55 2.63 -8.57
C ALA A 27 -13.37 3.51 -7.32
N GLU A 28 -13.96 4.70 -7.34
CA GLU A 28 -13.88 5.62 -6.21
C GLU A 28 -14.44 4.95 -4.94
N VAL A 29 -13.87 5.29 -3.79
CA VAL A 29 -14.32 4.76 -2.50
C VAL A 29 -15.62 5.45 -2.09
N GLU A 30 -16.74 4.80 -2.37
CA GLU A 30 -18.07 5.34 -2.10
C GLU A 30 -18.64 4.95 -0.72
N GLY A 31 -19.76 5.58 -0.35
CA GLY A 31 -20.55 5.21 0.81
C GLY A 31 -19.86 5.45 2.16
N ALA A 32 -20.13 4.59 3.15
CA ALA A 32 -19.62 4.77 4.50
C ALA A 32 -18.08 4.67 4.59
N CYS A 33 -17.44 3.96 3.66
CA CYS A 33 -15.98 3.86 3.57
C CYS A 33 -15.32 5.20 3.20
N SER A 34 -16.01 6.10 2.51
CA SER A 34 -15.46 7.42 2.13
C SER A 34 -15.13 8.28 3.35
N LYS A 35 -15.71 7.99 4.52
CA LYS A 35 -15.39 8.66 5.77
C LYS A 35 -13.91 8.51 6.16
N ALA A 36 -13.21 7.46 5.71
CA ALA A 36 -11.78 7.27 5.96
C ALA A 36 -10.88 8.06 4.99
N VAL A 37 -11.43 8.61 3.89
CA VAL A 37 -10.67 9.49 2.97
C VAL A 37 -10.26 10.74 3.72
N GLY A 38 -8.99 11.13 3.63
CA GLY A 38 -8.45 12.28 4.36
C GLY A 38 -6.95 12.25 4.58
N THR A 39 -6.48 13.25 5.32
CA THR A 39 -5.11 13.33 5.79
C THR A 39 -5.06 13.14 7.30
N PHE A 40 -4.10 12.37 7.77
CA PHE A 40 -3.92 11.99 9.16
C PHE A 40 -2.51 12.33 9.60
N LEU A 41 -2.40 13.03 10.73
CA LEU A 41 -1.13 13.19 11.43
C LEU A 41 -0.98 12.02 12.40
N THR A 42 -0.02 11.15 12.13
CA THR A 42 0.20 9.91 12.89
C THR A 42 1.41 10.02 13.81
N THR A 43 1.31 9.39 14.97
CA THR A 43 2.45 8.94 15.76
C THR A 43 2.66 7.46 15.43
N ASN A 44 3.90 7.11 15.11
CA ASN A 44 4.30 5.76 14.74
C ASN A 44 5.20 5.24 15.84
N GLU A 45 4.79 4.17 16.51
CA GLU A 45 5.60 3.46 17.50
C GLU A 45 6.17 2.23 16.83
N LEU A 46 7.50 2.08 16.84
CA LEU A 46 8.20 1.01 16.15
C LEU A 46 8.80 0.04 17.17
N ASP A 47 8.67 -1.26 16.92
CA ASP A 47 9.35 -2.33 17.65
C ASP A 47 10.13 -3.23 16.67
N ASN A 48 11.45 -3.27 16.87
CA ASN A 48 12.36 -4.18 16.18
C ASN A 48 13.06 -5.06 17.22
N ASN A 49 12.38 -6.13 17.64
CA ASN A 49 12.93 -7.14 18.54
C ASN A 49 13.46 -6.54 19.86
N GLY A 50 12.70 -5.61 20.46
CA GLY A 50 13.03 -4.99 21.74
C GLY A 50 13.82 -3.68 21.64
N ARG A 51 14.18 -3.24 20.43
CA ARG A 51 14.53 -1.84 20.19
C ARG A 51 13.24 -1.08 19.85
N ALA A 52 12.95 -0.04 20.61
CA ALA A 52 11.79 0.83 20.40
C ALA A 52 12.22 2.16 19.78
N GLY A 53 11.36 2.75 18.96
CA GLY A 53 11.53 4.10 18.41
C GLY A 53 10.18 4.76 18.12
N THR A 54 10.16 6.08 18.00
CA THR A 54 8.95 6.84 17.68
C THR A 54 9.20 7.76 16.50
N SER A 55 8.24 7.84 15.58
CA SER A 55 8.26 8.85 14.51
C SER A 55 6.89 9.49 14.33
N ARG A 56 6.82 10.51 13.48
CA ARG A 56 5.55 11.11 13.07
C ARG A 56 5.42 11.03 11.56
N SER A 57 4.22 10.79 11.06
CA SER A 57 4.00 10.87 9.61
C SER A 57 2.70 11.58 9.24
N LEU A 58 2.65 12.10 8.02
CA LEU A 58 1.40 12.41 7.35
C LEU A 58 1.00 11.19 6.53
N LEU A 59 -0.19 10.64 6.80
CA LEU A 59 -0.81 9.59 5.99
C LEU A 59 -2.00 10.18 5.25
N VAL A 60 -2.03 10.05 3.93
CA VAL A 60 -3.11 10.51 3.06
C VAL A 60 -3.80 9.31 2.45
N LEU A 61 -5.10 9.19 2.67
CA LEU A 61 -5.97 8.21 2.01
C LEU A 61 -6.87 8.95 1.02
N THR A 62 -6.69 8.69 -0.27
CA THR A 62 -7.44 9.36 -1.34
C THR A 62 -8.72 8.60 -1.69
N ASN A 63 -9.68 9.30 -2.29
CA ASN A 63 -10.91 8.67 -2.78
C ASN A 63 -10.66 7.63 -3.89
N GLY A 64 -9.57 7.76 -4.64
CA GLY A 64 -9.20 6.79 -5.69
C GLY A 64 -8.56 5.48 -5.17
N GLY A 65 -8.48 5.30 -3.85
CA GLY A 65 -7.83 4.13 -3.25
C GLY A 65 -6.30 4.24 -3.15
N HIS A 66 -5.71 5.42 -3.38
CA HIS A 66 -4.27 5.64 -3.19
C HIS A 66 -3.93 6.05 -1.77
N ALA A 67 -2.80 5.55 -1.27
CA ALA A 67 -2.20 5.93 0.00
C ALA A 67 -0.85 6.61 -0.23
N LEU A 68 -0.63 7.74 0.44
CA LEU A 68 0.66 8.44 0.46
C LEU A 68 1.06 8.62 1.93
N ARG A 69 2.32 8.37 2.26
CA ARG A 69 2.83 8.57 3.62
C ARG A 69 4.14 9.33 3.57
N PHE A 70 4.26 10.36 4.41
CA PHE A 70 5.46 11.19 4.56
C PHE A 70 5.92 11.08 6.01
N ASP A 71 7.02 10.38 6.26
CA ASP A 71 7.57 10.16 7.60
C ASP A 71 8.62 11.22 7.93
N SER A 72 8.57 11.74 9.15
CA SER A 72 9.52 12.75 9.62
C SER A 72 10.85 12.14 10.06
N ASP A 73 10.86 10.86 10.45
CA ASP A 73 11.99 10.18 11.10
C ASP A 73 12.61 11.00 12.27
N GLU A 74 11.79 11.83 12.94
CA GLU A 74 12.25 12.91 13.84
C GLU A 74 13.09 12.43 15.05
N GLU A 75 13.02 11.15 15.43
CA GLU A 75 13.82 10.59 16.54
C GLU A 75 14.87 9.56 16.08
N SER A 76 15.21 9.48 14.80
CA SER A 76 15.98 8.35 14.26
C SER A 76 15.30 7.01 14.58
N ALA A 77 13.97 7.00 14.41
CA ALA A 77 13.16 5.78 14.44
C ALA A 77 13.63 4.77 13.40
N ALA A 78 14.40 5.21 12.40
CA ALA A 78 15.35 4.39 11.67
C ALA A 78 16.31 3.67 12.65
N MET A 79 15.80 2.57 13.21
CA MET A 79 16.51 1.53 13.94
C MET A 79 17.61 0.85 13.10
N ASP A 80 17.91 1.43 11.93
CA ASP A 80 18.84 0.97 10.92
C ASP A 80 19.45 2.11 10.05
N THR A 81 19.40 3.38 10.47
CA THR A 81 19.98 4.57 9.78
C THR A 81 19.49 4.89 8.36
N ARG A 82 18.54 4.12 7.84
CA ARG A 82 17.97 4.31 6.50
C ARG A 82 16.96 5.46 6.51
N PRO A 83 17.13 6.52 5.69
CA PRO A 83 16.12 7.55 5.57
C PRO A 83 14.85 6.91 4.99
N PHE A 84 13.81 6.83 5.80
CA PHE A 84 12.46 6.51 5.37
C PHE A 84 11.74 7.84 5.19
N GLY A 85 11.41 8.18 3.96
CA GLY A 85 10.97 9.54 3.63
C GLY A 85 9.52 9.55 3.23
N ASN A 86 9.21 8.92 2.09
CA ASN A 86 7.94 9.09 1.41
C ASN A 86 7.51 7.80 0.73
N SER A 87 6.45 7.16 1.22
CA SER A 87 5.91 5.96 0.62
C SER A 87 4.62 6.22 -0.15
N ALA A 88 4.39 5.43 -1.19
CA ALA A 88 3.18 5.47 -1.99
C ALA A 88 2.62 4.06 -2.20
N GLY A 89 1.30 3.96 -2.32
CA GLY A 89 0.65 2.69 -2.62
C GLY A 89 -0.86 2.81 -2.62
N SER A 90 -1.53 1.82 -2.05
CA SER A 90 -2.99 1.70 -2.07
C SER A 90 -3.56 1.49 -0.68
N TRP A 91 -4.80 1.91 -0.51
CA TRP A 91 -5.62 1.49 0.62
C TRP A 91 -6.96 0.94 0.11
N ARG A 92 -7.59 0.14 0.95
CA ARG A 92 -8.95 -0.36 0.73
C ARG A 92 -9.74 -0.39 2.02
N CYS A 93 -11.05 -0.27 1.88
CA CYS A 93 -12.00 -0.53 2.95
C CYS A 93 -12.29 -2.04 3.01
N ASP A 94 -12.07 -2.66 4.18
CA ASP A 94 -12.38 -4.07 4.43
C ASP A 94 -13.78 -4.26 5.05
N GLY A 95 -14.43 -3.17 5.44
CA GLY A 95 -15.79 -3.15 5.95
C GLY A 95 -16.09 -1.93 6.83
N VAL A 96 -17.36 -1.77 7.20
CA VAL A 96 -17.80 -0.78 8.18
C VAL A 96 -18.63 -1.50 9.23
N ASP A 97 -18.32 -1.25 10.50
CA ASP A 97 -19.01 -1.85 11.64
C ASP A 97 -20.30 -1.06 11.96
N ASP A 98 -21.16 -1.61 12.81
CA ASP A 98 -22.49 -1.03 13.11
C ASP A 98 -22.42 0.38 13.74
N ASP A 99 -21.32 0.69 14.42
CA ASP A 99 -21.03 2.01 15.01
C ASP A 99 -20.43 3.00 14.00
N GLY A 100 -20.23 2.58 12.75
CA GLY A 100 -19.64 3.39 11.69
C GLY A 100 -18.11 3.37 11.67
N THR A 101 -17.45 2.57 12.50
CA THR A 101 -16.01 2.34 12.45
C THR A 101 -15.63 1.69 11.12
N VAL A 102 -14.70 2.30 10.40
CA VAL A 102 -14.22 1.80 9.11
C VAL A 102 -13.02 0.89 9.35
N ARG A 103 -13.09 -0.36 8.89
CA ARG A 103 -11.96 -1.29 8.84
C ARG A 103 -11.23 -1.13 7.51
N LEU A 104 -9.91 -1.05 7.54
CA LEU A 104 -9.13 -0.75 6.34
C LEU A 104 -7.74 -1.40 6.34
N THR A 105 -7.23 -1.61 5.13
CA THR A 105 -5.88 -2.08 4.84
C THR A 105 -5.15 -1.04 4.00
N VAL A 106 -3.89 -0.78 4.32
CA VAL A 106 -2.98 0.11 3.57
C VAL A 106 -1.72 -0.67 3.22
N THR A 107 -1.28 -0.60 1.97
CA THR A 107 0.03 -1.09 1.54
C THR A 107 0.78 0.04 0.86
N THR A 108 2.01 0.31 1.30
CA THR A 108 2.86 1.33 0.68
C THR A 108 4.27 0.83 0.46
N LEU A 109 4.92 1.40 -0.55
CA LEU A 109 6.32 1.15 -0.90
C LEU A 109 7.10 2.46 -0.85
N ASP A 110 8.33 2.38 -0.35
CA ASP A 110 9.35 3.43 -0.44
C ASP A 110 10.65 2.81 -0.96
N PHE A 111 11.49 3.62 -1.60
CA PHE A 111 12.86 3.25 -1.93
C PHE A 111 13.81 3.85 -0.92
N THR A 112 14.69 3.00 -0.40
CA THR A 112 15.68 3.39 0.59
C THR A 112 17.09 3.04 0.13
N TYR A 113 18.08 3.63 0.79
CA TYR A 113 19.49 3.34 0.55
C TYR A 113 19.95 2.19 1.44
N ALA A 114 20.99 1.47 1.01
CA ALA A 114 21.67 0.52 1.89
C ALA A 114 22.25 1.26 3.10
N ASN A 115 22.16 0.64 4.28
CA ASN A 115 22.74 1.20 5.51
C ASN A 115 24.27 0.99 5.58
N ALA A 116 24.90 1.54 6.61
CA ALA A 116 26.32 1.38 6.87
C ALA A 116 26.70 -0.08 7.23
N GLU A 117 25.73 -0.86 7.72
CA GLU A 117 25.87 -2.27 8.09
C GLU A 117 25.76 -3.26 6.92
N GLY A 118 25.50 -2.80 5.69
CA GLY A 118 25.49 -3.63 4.47
C GLY A 118 24.18 -4.38 4.19
N ASP A 119 23.06 -4.00 4.81
CA ASP A 119 21.74 -4.50 4.46
C ASP A 119 21.34 -3.98 3.06
N THR A 120 21.12 -4.93 2.15
CA THR A 120 20.84 -4.65 0.72
C THR A 120 19.35 -4.43 0.43
N GLY A 121 18.50 -4.47 1.45
CA GLY A 121 17.09 -4.12 1.32
C GLY A 121 16.91 -2.66 0.89
N GLN A 122 16.54 -2.45 -0.37
CA GLN A 122 16.38 -1.14 -1.01
C GLN A 122 14.91 -0.76 -1.25
N ILE A 123 13.99 -1.71 -1.08
CA ILE A 123 12.55 -1.46 -1.17
C ILE A 123 11.97 -1.65 0.23
N ALA A 124 11.53 -0.57 0.86
CA ALA A 124 10.78 -0.64 2.10
C ALA A 124 9.30 -0.87 1.75
N ARG A 125 8.69 -1.88 2.36
CA ARG A 125 7.26 -2.15 2.24
C ARG A 125 6.61 -2.08 3.60
N ILE A 126 5.49 -1.36 3.68
CA ILE A 126 4.63 -1.30 4.86
C ILE A 126 3.26 -1.86 4.48
N ASP A 127 2.84 -2.93 5.14
CA ASP A 127 1.46 -3.40 5.13
C ASP A 127 0.83 -3.10 6.49
N ALA A 128 -0.26 -2.34 6.51
CA ALA A 128 -0.96 -1.89 7.69
C ALA A 128 -2.43 -2.28 7.63
N THR A 129 -3.00 -2.68 8.77
CA THR A 129 -4.43 -2.96 8.91
C THR A 129 -4.95 -2.34 10.19
N GLY A 130 -6.20 -1.91 10.20
CA GLY A 130 -6.80 -1.39 11.42
C GLY A 130 -8.09 -0.64 11.17
N THR A 131 -8.31 0.41 11.95
CA THR A 131 -9.60 1.09 12.00
C THR A 131 -9.47 2.59 11.91
N TYR A 132 -10.53 3.21 11.40
CA TYR A 132 -10.80 4.64 11.52
C TYR A 132 -12.17 4.84 12.17
N VAL A 133 -12.23 5.60 13.25
CA VAL A 133 -13.45 5.94 13.99
C VAL A 133 -13.87 7.36 13.60
N PRO A 134 -14.91 7.54 12.77
CA PRO A 134 -15.28 8.87 12.25
C PRO A 134 -15.71 9.86 13.32
N GLU A 135 -16.33 9.40 14.40
CA GLU A 135 -16.81 10.27 15.49
C GLU A 135 -15.66 10.97 16.23
N THR A 136 -14.55 10.26 16.45
CA THR A 136 -13.38 10.80 17.15
C THR A 136 -12.27 11.23 16.22
N GLU A 137 -12.47 11.01 14.92
CA GLU A 137 -11.49 11.21 13.85
C GLU A 137 -10.13 10.55 14.12
N THR A 138 -10.17 9.39 14.79
CA THR A 138 -8.98 8.64 15.19
C THR A 138 -8.77 7.46 14.26
N MET A 139 -7.53 7.26 13.85
CA MET A 139 -7.08 6.08 13.12
C MET A 139 -6.11 5.28 13.99
N THR A 140 -6.24 3.96 14.00
CA THR A 140 -5.26 3.06 14.63
C THR A 140 -4.96 1.94 13.65
N LEU A 141 -3.70 1.84 13.21
CA LEU A 141 -3.24 0.78 12.31
C LEU A 141 -2.09 0.01 12.95
N ASN A 142 -2.14 -1.31 12.82
CA ASN A 142 -1.01 -2.19 13.09
C ASN A 142 -0.36 -2.53 11.76
N ALA A 143 0.94 -2.29 11.66
CA ALA A 143 1.69 -2.41 10.44
C ALA A 143 2.94 -3.25 10.60
N VAL A 144 3.36 -3.83 9.48
CA VAL A 144 4.62 -4.55 9.33
C VAL A 144 5.44 -3.85 8.27
N LEU A 145 6.60 -3.35 8.67
CA LEU A 145 7.64 -2.85 7.79
C LEU A 145 8.65 -3.95 7.51
N ALA A 146 9.01 -4.12 6.25
CA ALA A 146 10.18 -4.91 5.87
C ALA A 146 10.95 -4.27 4.74
N PHE A 147 12.22 -4.66 4.63
CA PHE A 147 13.11 -4.22 3.57
C PHE A 147 13.41 -5.39 2.65
N LEU A 148 13.12 -5.20 1.37
CA LEU A 148 13.22 -6.20 0.32
C LEU A 148 14.35 -5.81 -0.65
N PRO A 149 15.04 -6.78 -1.25
CA PRO A 149 16.07 -6.49 -2.25
C PRO A 149 15.45 -5.85 -3.49
N LEU A 150 16.24 -5.11 -4.26
CA LEU A 150 15.77 -4.34 -5.42
C LEU A 150 15.09 -5.21 -6.51
N ASN A 151 15.44 -6.49 -6.59
CA ASN A 151 14.87 -7.45 -7.53
C ASN A 151 13.69 -8.25 -6.95
N ALA A 152 13.18 -7.89 -5.77
CA ALA A 152 12.02 -8.55 -5.19
C ALA A 152 10.71 -8.14 -5.87
N GLU A 153 9.75 -9.07 -5.91
CA GLU A 153 8.36 -8.81 -6.27
C GLU A 153 7.63 -8.10 -5.11
N ALA A 154 8.07 -6.89 -4.81
CA ALA A 154 7.65 -6.14 -3.61
C ALA A 154 6.17 -5.76 -3.61
N GLN A 155 5.42 -5.94 -4.70
CA GLN A 155 3.98 -5.73 -4.77
C GLN A 155 3.15 -6.99 -4.47
N SER A 156 3.75 -8.18 -4.46
CA SER A 156 3.03 -9.44 -4.23
C SER A 156 2.41 -9.47 -2.83
N ALA A 157 1.20 -10.01 -2.67
CA ALA A 157 0.57 -10.15 -1.36
C ALA A 157 1.46 -10.87 -0.33
N ASP A 158 2.31 -11.78 -0.80
CA ASP A 158 3.21 -12.58 0.04
C ASP A 158 4.61 -11.97 0.21
N ALA A 159 4.87 -10.76 -0.30
CA ALA A 159 6.23 -10.19 -0.28
C ALA A 159 6.85 -10.14 1.12
N LEU A 160 6.06 -9.72 2.13
CA LEU A 160 6.51 -9.69 3.52
C LEU A 160 6.77 -11.09 4.11
N SER A 161 6.20 -12.17 3.57
CA SER A 161 6.50 -13.53 4.07
C SER A 161 7.96 -13.95 3.82
N THR A 162 8.57 -13.38 2.78
CA THR A 162 9.93 -13.69 2.33
C THR A 162 10.99 -12.76 2.90
N ALA A 163 10.58 -11.72 3.62
CA ALA A 163 11.51 -10.75 4.18
C ALA A 163 12.35 -11.36 5.32
N PRO A 164 13.67 -11.10 5.36
CA PRO A 164 14.57 -11.64 6.38
C PRO A 164 14.33 -11.04 7.77
N SER A 165 13.84 -9.80 7.82
CA SER A 165 13.52 -9.07 9.04
C SER A 165 12.20 -8.30 8.88
N LYS A 166 11.53 -8.09 10.01
CA LYS A 166 10.26 -7.37 10.09
C LYS A 166 10.31 -6.43 11.28
N ILE A 167 9.76 -5.24 11.10
CA ILE A 167 9.59 -4.24 12.14
C ILE A 167 8.08 -4.07 12.33
N LEU A 168 7.62 -4.21 13.56
CA LEU A 168 6.23 -3.94 13.90
C LEU A 168 6.07 -2.44 14.12
N ILE A 169 4.98 -1.88 13.60
CA ILE A 169 4.69 -0.47 13.74
C ILE A 169 3.23 -0.31 14.18
N THR A 170 2.99 0.45 15.23
CA THR A 170 1.65 0.92 15.59
C THR A 170 1.51 2.37 15.16
N LEU A 171 0.58 2.65 14.25
CA LEU A 171 0.27 4.01 13.81
C LEU A 171 -1.01 4.47 14.48
N THR A 172 -0.92 5.55 15.26
CA THR A 172 -2.09 6.23 15.81
C THR A 172 -2.21 7.60 15.18
N GLY A 173 -3.27 7.82 14.41
CA GLY A 173 -3.52 9.03 13.63
C GLY A 173 -4.70 9.85 14.13
N LYS A 174 -4.59 11.17 14.00
CA LYS A 174 -5.73 12.09 14.05
C LYS A 174 -5.93 12.74 12.69
N ARG A 175 -7.18 12.84 12.25
CA ARG A 175 -7.52 13.61 11.05
C ARG A 175 -7.06 15.05 11.20
N ILE A 176 -6.55 15.62 10.12
CA ILE A 176 -6.22 17.03 10.03
C ILE A 176 -6.84 17.62 8.77
N ASP A 177 -7.23 18.88 8.85
CA ASP A 177 -7.54 19.68 7.67
C ASP A 177 -6.23 20.22 7.09
N LEU A 178 -6.05 20.00 5.79
CA LEU A 178 -4.95 20.64 5.07
C LEU A 178 -5.31 22.10 4.78
N PRO A 179 -4.31 22.99 4.70
CA PRO A 179 -4.53 24.34 4.20
C PRO A 179 -5.19 24.30 2.82
N ASN A 180 -6.10 25.23 2.56
CA ASN A 180 -6.70 25.38 1.24
C ASN A 180 -5.59 25.58 0.21
N ALA A 181 -5.68 24.87 -0.91
CA ALA A 181 -4.86 25.17 -2.07
C ALA A 181 -5.12 26.62 -2.52
N PRO A 182 -4.08 27.34 -2.98
CA PRO A 182 -4.21 28.72 -3.46
C PRO A 182 -5.11 28.83 -4.69
#